data_AF-W9NDX0-F1
#
_entry.id   AF-W9NDX0-F1
#
_cell.length_a   1.000
_cell.length_b   1.000
_cell.length_c   1.000
_cell.angle_alpha   90.00
_cell.angle_beta   90.00
_cell.angle_gamma   90.00
#
_symmetry.space_group_name_H-M   'P 1'
#
loop_
_entity.id
_entity.type
_entity.pdbx_description
1 polymer ?
#
loop_
_entity_poly.entity_id
_entity_poly.type
_entity_poly.pdbx_seq_one_letter_code
_entity_poly.pdbx_strand_id
1 'polypeptide(L)' 'MLTKCRYSKSQHQPMIRAIEASNIKPVLDQQVFKLEDLKEAYQYLADQKHFCRVAAKIK' A
#
# COMPACT_ATOMS: atom_id res chain seq x y z
N MET A 1 -14.47 15.07 19.22
CA MET A 1 -14.78 13.63 19.30
C MET A 1 -14.59 13.03 17.91
N LEU A 2 -13.33 12.81 17.48
CA LEU A 2 -13.03 12.15 16.21
C LEU A 2 -12.43 10.78 16.56
N THR A 3 -13.23 9.77 16.28
CA THR A 3 -13.02 8.35 16.49
C THR A 3 -11.75 7.90 15.79
N LYS A 4 -10.73 7.63 16.60
CA LYS A 4 -9.53 6.88 16.23
C LYS A 4 -10.01 5.56 15.59
N CYS A 5 -9.88 5.40 14.26
CA CYS A 5 -9.97 4.09 13.63
C CYS A 5 -8.89 3.21 14.27
N ARG A 6 -9.26 2.46 15.31
CA ARG A 6 -8.32 1.81 16.24
C ARG A 6 -8.23 0.32 15.89
N TYR A 7 -7.72 0.00 14.71
CA TYR A 7 -7.20 -1.35 14.49
C TYR A 7 -5.94 -1.51 15.37
N SER A 8 -6.03 -2.38 16.37
CA SER A 8 -4.95 -2.66 17.32
C SER A 8 -3.87 -3.51 16.65
N LYS A 9 -2.62 -3.41 17.13
CA LYS A 9 -1.53 -4.32 16.68
C LYS A 9 -1.95 -5.78 16.76
N SER A 10 -2.73 -6.16 17.78
CA SER A 10 -3.25 -7.52 17.97
C SER A 10 -4.18 -8.00 16.86
N GLN A 11 -4.83 -7.10 16.12
CA GLN A 11 -5.70 -7.44 15.00
C GLN A 11 -4.93 -7.56 13.67
N HIS A 12 -3.83 -6.80 13.51
CA HIS A 12 -3.00 -6.87 12.29
C HIS A 12 -2.06 -8.09 12.27
N GLN A 13 -1.53 -8.50 13.42
CA GLN A 13 -0.55 -9.58 13.50
C GLN A 13 -1.08 -10.93 12.96
N PRO A 14 -2.32 -11.37 13.28
CA PRO A 14 -2.88 -12.59 12.69
C PRO A 14 -3.01 -12.52 11.17
N MET A 15 -3.42 -11.36 10.63
CA MET A 15 -3.56 -11.14 9.19
C MET A 15 -2.21 -11.21 8.48
N ILE A 16 -1.18 -10.55 9.03
CA ILE A 16 0.19 -10.58 8.49
C ILE A 16 0.70 -12.03 8.46
N ARG A 17 0.55 -12.79 9.56
CA ARG A 17 0.96 -14.20 9.62
C ARG A 17 0.24 -15.06 8.59
N ALA A 18 -1.05 -14.83 8.36
CA ALA A 18 -1.81 -15.56 7.34
C ALA A 18 -1.32 -15.25 5.92
N ILE A 19 -1.00 -13.98 5.63
CA ILE A 19 -0.42 -13.55 4.36
C ILE A 19 0.95 -14.19 4.13
N GLU A 20 1.81 -14.22 5.15
CA GLU A 20 3.14 -14.83 5.11
C GLU A 20 3.07 -16.35 4.91
N ALA A 21 2.21 -17.04 5.67
CA ALA A 21 2.02 -18.48 5.56
C ALA A 21 1.47 -18.90 4.20
N SER A 22 0.65 -18.04 3.58
CA SER A 22 0.04 -18.29 2.28
C SER A 22 0.90 -17.78 1.11
N ASN A 23 2.05 -17.15 1.39
CA ASN A 23 2.94 -16.51 0.42
C ASN A 23 2.19 -15.56 -0.55
N ILE A 24 1.17 -14.85 -0.03
CA ILE A 24 0.37 -13.93 -0.84
C ILE A 24 1.18 -12.66 -1.06
N LYS A 25 1.58 -12.41 -2.31
CA LYS A 25 2.28 -11.20 -2.70
C LYS A 25 1.30 -10.22 -3.35
N PRO A 26 1.30 -8.93 -2.97
CA PRO A 26 0.49 -7.94 -3.65
C PRO A 26 0.96 -7.79 -5.10
N VAL A 27 0.01 -7.72 -6.03
CA VAL A 27 0.29 -7.35 -7.42
C VAL A 27 0.65 -5.86 -7.43
N LEU A 28 1.91 -5.57 -7.70
CA LEU A 28 2.40 -4.19 -7.85
C LEU A 28 2.12 -3.70 -9.26
N ASP A 29 1.87 -2.40 -9.37
CA ASP A 29 1.81 -1.73 -10.66
C ASP A 29 3.17 -1.78 -11.36
N GLN A 30 3.19 -1.68 -12.69
CA GLN A 30 4.44 -1.71 -13.45
C GLN A 30 5.33 -0.51 -13.12
N GLN A 31 4.70 0.62 -12.75
CA GLN A 31 5.39 1.84 -12.39
C GLN A 31 5.67 1.89 -10.87
N VAL A 32 6.95 1.81 -10.51
CA VAL A 32 7.43 2.07 -9.15
C VAL A 32 7.98 3.49 -9.11
N PHE A 33 7.37 4.35 -8.30
CA PHE A 33 7.76 5.75 -8.18
C PHE A 33 8.93 5.92 -7.21
N LYS A 34 9.75 6.94 -7.41
CA LYS A 34 10.71 7.39 -6.40
C LYS A 34 10.03 8.35 -5.43
N LEU A 35 10.67 8.60 -4.28
CA LEU A 35 10.18 9.57 -3.31
C LEU A 35 10.08 10.99 -3.90
N GLU A 36 10.94 11.33 -4.86
CA GLU A 36 10.95 12.64 -5.55
C GLU A 36 9.71 12.82 -6.44
N ASP A 37 9.19 11.74 -7.03
CA ASP A 37 8.07 11.72 -7.98
C ASP A 37 6.71 11.51 -7.28
N LEU A 38 6.61 11.85 -6.00
CA LEU A 38 5.43 11.57 -5.18
C LEU A 38 4.21 12.35 -5.67
N LYS A 39 4.42 13.56 -6.20
CA LYS A 39 3.34 14.40 -6.73
C LYS A 39 2.73 13.76 -7.98
N GLU A 40 3.56 13.24 -8.85
CA GLU A 40 3.20 12.51 -10.06
C GLU A 40 2.50 11.20 -9.71
N ALA A 41 2.98 10.48 -8.68
CA ALA A 41 2.34 9.28 -8.16
C ALA A 41 0.90 9.56 -7.67
N TYR A 42 0.67 10.67 -6.97
CA TYR A 42 -0.67 11.07 -6.55
C TYR A 42 -1.59 11.44 -7.73
N GLN A 43 -1.04 12.11 -8.75
CA GLN A 43 -1.80 12.39 -9.97
C GLN A 43 -2.16 11.09 -10.71
N TYR A 44 -1.24 10.13 -10.80
CA TYR A 44 -1.48 8.81 -11.38
C TYR A 44 -2.58 8.03 -10.64
N LEU A 45 -2.61 8.15 -9.31
CA LEU A 45 -3.69 7.59 -8.47
C LEU A 45 -5.03 8.28 -8.73
N ALA A 46 -5.04 9.61 -8.79
CA ALA A 46 -6.26 10.41 -9.03
C ALA A 46 -6.85 10.14 -10.43
N ASP A 47 -6.00 9.95 -11.42
CA ASP A 47 -6.37 9.60 -12.80
C ASP A 47 -6.87 8.15 -12.94
N GLN A 48 -6.87 7.35 -11.86
CA GLN A 48 -7.26 5.93 -11.85
C GLN A 48 -6.52 5.06 -12.89
N LYS A 49 -5.29 5.43 -13.23
CA LYS A 49 -4.47 4.69 -14.20
C LYS A 49 -3.85 3.41 -13.60
N HIS A 50 -3.89 3.27 -12.27
CA HIS A 50 -3.32 2.15 -11.55
C HIS A 50 -4.23 0.91 -11.59
N PHE A 51 -3.65 -0.27 -11.82
CA PHE A 51 -4.41 -1.53 -11.87
C PHE A 51 -4.62 -2.15 -10.48
N CYS A 52 -3.64 -2.01 -9.59
CA CYS A 52 -3.67 -2.59 -8.25
C CYS A 52 -3.06 -1.63 -7.22
N ARG A 53 -1.78 -1.84 -6.85
CA ARG A 53 -1.10 -1.04 -5.83
C ARG A 53 0.06 -0.28 -6.42
N VAL A 54 0.05 1.03 -6.21
CA VAL A 54 1.19 1.91 -6.50
C VAL A 54 2.19 1.81 -5.35
N ALA A 55 3.46 1.61 -5.67
CA ALA A 55 4.55 1.55 -4.71
C ALA A 55 5.52 2.73 -4.93
N ALA A 56 5.95 3.33 -3.82
CA ALA A 56 7.04 4.30 -3.80
C ALA A 56 8.27 3.64 -3.17
N LYS A 57 9.41 3.69 -3.86
CA LYS A 57 10.68 3.20 -3.34
C LYS A 57 11.34 4.30 -2.51
N ILE A 58 11.49 4.03 -1.21
CA ILE A 58 12.27 4.83 -0.29
C ILE A 58 13.67 4.20 -0.24
N LYS A 59 14.71 5.00 -0.52
CA LYS A 59 16.11 4.59 -0.36
C LYS A 59 16.48 4.54 1.11
#